data_AF-A0A530AF35-F1
#
_entry.id   AF-A0A530AF35-F1
#
_cell.length_a   1.000
_cell.length_b   1.000
_cell.length_c   1.000
_cell.angle_alpha   90.00
_cell.angle_beta   90.00
_cell.angle_gamma   90.00
#
_symmetry.space_group_name_H-M   'P 1'
#
loop_
_entity.id
_entity.type
_entity.pdbx_description
1 polymer ?
#
loop_
_entity_poly.entity_id
_entity_poly.type
_entity_poly.pdbx_seq_one_letter_code
_entity_poly.pdbx_strand_id
1 'polypeptide(L)'
;LELKPEGEGAHALLVPCLGSGARYGFRADGDYEPERGLWFDPDKLLTDPYAVEIDRPYQYHWRLAAKRNEGADTAPLMPKAIVVAPPEAVAPLPPLFQPGGLIYELNVRSFTKLHPD
;
A
#
# COMPACT_ATOMS: atom_id res chain seq x y z
N LEU A 1 -6.93 -18.69 -0.93
CA LEU A 1 -5.57 -18.65 -1.52
C LEU A 1 -4.63 -18.39 -0.36
N GLU A 2 -3.62 -19.20 -0.17
CA GLU A 2 -2.64 -19.05 0.92
C GLU A 2 -1.25 -18.89 0.31
N LEU A 3 -0.50 -17.91 0.79
CA LEU A 3 0.89 -17.72 0.40
C LEU A 3 1.75 -18.74 1.12
N LYS A 4 2.77 -19.27 0.43
CA LYS A 4 3.71 -20.23 0.99
C LYS A 4 4.99 -19.52 1.42
N PRO A 5 5.62 -19.93 2.52
CA PRO A 5 6.92 -19.38 2.91
C PRO A 5 7.99 -19.78 1.89
N GLU A 6 8.82 -18.82 1.50
CA GLU A 6 9.97 -19.03 0.58
C GLU A 6 11.33 -18.85 1.26
N GLY A 7 11.35 -18.54 2.56
CA GLY A 7 12.56 -18.27 3.34
C GLY A 7 12.71 -16.78 3.66
N GLU A 8 13.58 -16.45 4.62
CA GLU A 8 13.89 -15.05 5.02
C GLU A 8 12.67 -14.19 5.39
N GLY A 9 11.57 -14.81 5.82
CA GLY A 9 10.31 -14.13 6.13
C GLY A 9 9.42 -13.81 4.91
N ALA A 10 9.88 -14.11 3.70
CA ALA A 10 9.11 -13.94 2.49
C ALA A 10 8.03 -15.03 2.34
N HIS A 11 6.86 -14.62 1.86
CA HIS A 11 5.76 -15.49 1.49
C HIS A 11 5.34 -15.17 0.05
N ALA A 12 5.10 -16.19 -0.77
CA ALA A 12 4.73 -16.00 -2.17
C ALA A 12 3.66 -16.99 -2.65
N LEU A 13 2.95 -16.59 -3.70
CA LEU A 13 2.00 -17.42 -4.42
C LEU A 13 1.90 -16.95 -5.87
N LEU A 14 2.05 -17.86 -6.82
CA LEU A 14 1.72 -17.59 -8.22
C LEU A 14 0.25 -17.93 -8.48
N VAL A 15 -0.54 -16.91 -8.83
CA VAL A 15 -1.96 -17.08 -9.21
C VAL A 15 -2.06 -17.05 -10.74
N PRO A 16 -2.34 -18.18 -11.41
CA PRO A 16 -2.47 -18.21 -12.85
C PRO A 16 -3.65 -17.37 -13.33
N CYS A 17 -3.53 -16.80 -14.53
CA CYS A 17 -4.57 -16.01 -15.21
C CYS A 17 -4.93 -14.67 -14.55
N LEU A 18 -4.18 -14.21 -13.54
CA LEU A 18 -4.38 -12.89 -12.94
C LEU A 18 -3.61 -11.84 -13.75
N GLY A 19 -4.35 -10.93 -14.40
CA GLY A 19 -3.79 -9.89 -15.28
C GLY A 19 -3.74 -8.51 -14.64
N SER A 20 -3.19 -7.54 -15.37
CA SER A 20 -3.16 -6.14 -14.95
C SER A 20 -4.59 -5.60 -14.71
N GLY A 21 -4.74 -4.74 -13.70
CA GLY A 21 -6.02 -4.19 -13.24
C GLY A 21 -6.70 -5.01 -12.15
N ALA A 22 -6.20 -6.22 -11.85
CA ALA A 22 -6.71 -7.03 -10.76
C ALA A 22 -6.47 -6.33 -9.40
N ARG A 23 -7.49 -6.37 -8.53
CA ARG A 23 -7.41 -5.79 -7.18
C ARG A 23 -7.08 -6.86 -6.18
N TYR A 24 -6.13 -6.60 -5.30
CA TYR A 24 -5.72 -7.52 -4.25
C TYR A 24 -5.43 -6.80 -2.93
N GLY A 25 -5.29 -7.62 -1.88
CA GLY A 25 -4.89 -7.22 -0.55
C GLY A 25 -4.57 -8.47 0.25
N PHE A 26 -3.91 -8.31 1.39
CA PHE A 26 -3.46 -9.41 2.22
C PHE A 26 -4.25 -9.49 3.53
N ARG A 27 -4.27 -10.69 4.12
CA ARG A 27 -4.62 -10.90 5.52
C ARG A 27 -3.49 -11.70 6.14
N ALA A 28 -3.10 -11.33 7.34
CA ALA A 28 -2.07 -12.01 8.09
C ALA A 28 -2.66 -12.50 9.40
N ASP A 29 -2.46 -13.77 9.70
CA ASP A 29 -2.80 -14.37 10.99
C ASP A 29 -1.52 -14.73 11.74
N GLY A 30 -1.60 -14.65 13.06
CA GLY A 30 -0.47 -14.78 13.97
C GLY A 30 -0.87 -14.37 15.38
N ASP A 31 0.13 -14.23 16.24
CA ASP A 31 -0.07 -13.92 17.66
C ASP A 31 -0.65 -12.51 17.86
N TYR A 32 -1.68 -12.42 18.71
CA TYR A 32 -2.25 -11.14 19.13
C TYR A 32 -1.95 -10.93 20.61
N GLU A 33 -0.81 -10.29 20.89
CA GLU A 33 -0.34 -9.93 22.22
C GLU A 33 0.13 -8.46 22.20
N PRO A 34 -0.81 -7.49 22.29
CA PRO A 34 -0.51 -6.06 22.21
C PRO A 34 0.57 -5.58 23.19
N GLU A 35 0.59 -6.15 24.40
CA GLU A 35 1.58 -5.85 25.45
C GLU A 35 3.02 -6.22 25.05
N ARG A 36 3.18 -7.12 24.07
CA ARG A 36 4.48 -7.53 23.49
C ARG A 36 4.70 -6.93 22.10
N GLY A 37 3.81 -6.05 21.63
CA GLY A 37 3.87 -5.45 20.31
C GLY A 37 3.41 -6.37 19.17
N LEU A 38 2.71 -7.47 19.45
CA LEU A 38 2.18 -8.39 18.45
C LEU A 38 0.71 -8.06 18.16
N TRP A 39 0.40 -7.66 16.92
CA TRP A 39 -0.89 -7.09 16.53
C TRP A 39 -1.56 -7.81 15.36
N PHE A 40 -1.29 -9.11 15.16
CA PHE A 40 -1.89 -9.85 14.04
C PHE A 40 -3.41 -9.94 14.18
N ASP A 41 -4.12 -9.50 13.13
CA ASP A 41 -5.58 -9.53 13.06
C ASP A 41 -6.03 -9.91 11.64
N PRO A 42 -6.50 -11.15 11.43
CA PRO A 42 -6.93 -11.60 10.11
C PRO A 42 -8.21 -10.91 9.64
N ASP A 43 -8.99 -10.23 10.49
CA ASP A 43 -10.17 -9.46 10.08
C ASP A 43 -9.80 -8.16 9.37
N LYS A 44 -8.55 -7.70 9.51
CA LYS A 44 -8.05 -6.52 8.82
C LYS A 44 -7.55 -6.89 7.42
N LEU A 45 -8.10 -6.23 6.40
CA LEU A 45 -7.49 -6.25 5.07
C LEU A 45 -6.27 -5.31 5.07
N LEU A 46 -5.12 -5.82 4.63
CA LEU A 46 -3.85 -5.10 4.54
C LEU A 46 -3.57 -4.74 3.08
N THR A 47 -3.09 -3.51 2.86
CA THR A 47 -2.55 -3.09 1.56
C THR A 47 -1.11 -3.58 1.45
N ASP A 48 -0.72 -4.05 0.27
CA ASP A 48 0.65 -4.45 0.00
C ASP A 48 1.60 -3.25 0.11
N PRO A 49 2.64 -3.28 0.96
CA PRO A 49 3.61 -2.19 1.07
C PRO A 49 4.45 -1.98 -0.20
N TYR A 50 4.49 -2.98 -1.09
CA TYR A 50 5.15 -2.90 -2.41
C TYR A 50 4.18 -2.52 -3.55
N ALA A 51 2.91 -2.25 -3.25
CA ALA A 51 1.96 -1.79 -4.26
C ALA A 51 2.41 -0.44 -4.85
N VAL A 52 2.47 -0.36 -6.17
CA VAL A 52 2.75 0.89 -6.89
C VAL A 52 1.49 1.70 -7.18
N GLU A 53 0.31 1.08 -7.13
CA GLU A 53 -0.98 1.74 -7.35
C GLU A 53 -2.06 1.19 -6.42
N ILE A 54 -2.96 2.07 -5.96
CA ILE A 54 -4.12 1.75 -5.11
C ILE A 54 -5.42 2.26 -5.73
N ASP A 55 -6.51 1.54 -5.51
CA ASP A 55 -7.79 1.79 -6.20
C ASP A 55 -8.58 3.02 -5.73
N ARG A 56 -8.27 3.56 -4.55
CA ARG A 56 -8.94 4.73 -3.96
C ARG A 56 -8.09 5.38 -2.86
N PRO A 57 -8.37 6.65 -2.50
CA PRO A 57 -7.77 7.27 -1.33
C PRO A 57 -8.18 6.56 -0.04
N TYR A 58 -7.24 6.48 0.91
CA TYR A 58 -7.54 6.02 2.25
C TYR A 58 -8.54 6.97 2.94
N GLN A 59 -9.54 6.39 3.59
CA GLN A 59 -10.49 7.11 4.42
C GLN A 59 -10.54 6.45 5.79
N TYR A 60 -10.27 7.24 6.83
CA TYR A 60 -10.30 6.74 8.19
C TYR A 60 -11.70 6.30 8.59
N HIS A 61 -11.77 5.17 9.27
CA HIS A 61 -12.96 4.67 9.93
C HIS A 61 -12.55 4.01 11.26
N TRP A 62 -13.31 4.21 12.33
CA TRP A 62 -12.94 3.74 13.68
C TRP A 62 -12.64 2.24 13.76
N ARG A 63 -13.34 1.42 12.94
CA ARG A 63 -13.10 -0.04 12.83
C ARG A 63 -11.67 -0.41 12.42
N LEU A 64 -10.94 0.50 11.78
CA LEU A 64 -9.55 0.30 11.41
C LEU A 64 -8.62 0.33 12.64
N ALA A 65 -9.01 1.05 13.69
CA ALA A 65 -8.29 1.12 14.97
C ALA A 65 -8.87 0.18 16.04
N ALA A 66 -10.01 -0.46 15.78
CA ALA A 66 -10.62 -1.42 16.70
C ALA A 66 -9.73 -2.66 16.85
N LYS A 67 -9.65 -3.20 18.08
CA LYS A 67 -8.86 -4.39 18.39
C LYS A 67 -9.38 -5.63 17.65
N ARG A 68 -8.60 -6.71 17.69
CA ARG A 68 -8.97 -7.99 17.10
C ARG A 68 -10.33 -8.44 17.64
N ASN A 69 -11.20 -8.90 16.75
CA ASN A 69 -12.60 -9.28 17.02
C ASN A 69 -13.58 -8.14 17.39
N GLU A 70 -13.16 -6.87 17.44
CA GLU A 70 -14.05 -5.74 17.76
C GLU A 70 -14.49 -4.95 16.51
N GLY A 71 -13.65 -4.92 15.47
CA GLY A 71 -13.86 -4.07 14.29
C GLY A 71 -14.63 -4.69 13.12
N ALA A 72 -14.86 -6.00 13.15
CA ALA A 72 -15.30 -6.82 12.01
C ALA A 72 -14.40 -6.63 10.75
N ASP A 73 -14.82 -7.24 9.64
CA ASP A 73 -14.09 -7.19 8.38
C ASP A 73 -13.91 -5.75 7.85
N THR A 74 -12.66 -5.35 7.61
CA THR A 74 -12.29 -4.03 7.06
C THR A 74 -12.09 -4.00 5.55
N ALA A 75 -12.29 -5.12 4.83
CA ALA A 75 -12.18 -5.20 3.38
C ALA A 75 -12.98 -4.13 2.59
N PRO A 76 -14.19 -3.70 2.97
CA PRO A 76 -14.89 -2.63 2.24
C PRO A 76 -14.29 -1.24 2.49
N LEU A 77 -13.56 -1.05 3.59
CA LEU A 77 -12.98 0.22 4.02
C LEU A 77 -11.59 0.47 3.44
N MET A 78 -10.82 -0.61 3.26
CA MET A 78 -9.42 -0.53 2.85
C MET A 78 -9.25 -0.38 1.33
N PRO A 79 -8.36 0.52 0.88
CA PRO A 79 -7.97 0.58 -0.52
C PRO A 79 -7.28 -0.71 -0.94
N LYS A 80 -7.54 -1.13 -2.18
CA LYS A 80 -6.95 -2.36 -2.74
C LYS A 80 -5.77 -2.00 -3.62
N ALA A 81 -4.70 -2.79 -3.52
CA ALA A 81 -3.58 -2.69 -4.43
C ALA A 81 -4.03 -3.16 -5.83
N ILE A 82 -3.47 -2.55 -6.87
CA ILE A 82 -3.76 -2.89 -8.26
C ILE A 82 -2.54 -3.58 -8.85
N VAL A 83 -2.76 -4.74 -9.47
CA VAL A 83 -1.72 -5.42 -10.25
C VAL A 83 -1.45 -4.60 -11.50
N VAL A 84 -0.22 -4.11 -11.61
CA VAL A 84 0.26 -3.42 -12.79
C VAL A 84 1.57 -4.03 -13.24
N ALA A 85 1.89 -3.88 -14.53
CA ALA A 85 3.22 -4.20 -15.00
C ALA A 85 4.24 -3.31 -14.25
N PRO A 86 5.40 -3.85 -13.85
CA PRO A 86 6.43 -3.03 -13.22
C PRO A 86 6.78 -1.88 -14.18
N PRO A 87 6.90 -0.63 -13.66
CA PRO A 87 7.29 0.48 -14.49
C PRO A 87 8.70 0.25 -15.05
N GLU A 88 9.00 0.86 -16.19
CA GLU A 88 10.35 0.84 -16.73
C GLU A 88 11.31 1.46 -15.71
N ALA A 89 12.39 0.72 -15.39
CA ALA A 89 13.36 1.18 -14.42
C ALA A 89 14.08 2.42 -14.97
N VAL A 90 13.83 3.57 -14.34
CA VAL A 90 14.57 4.79 -14.65
C VAL A 90 15.91 4.71 -13.90
N ALA A 91 17.02 4.86 -14.64
CA ALA A 91 18.33 4.94 -14.02
C ALA A 91 18.36 6.13 -13.04
N PRO A 92 18.69 5.92 -11.76
CA PRO A 92 18.75 7.01 -10.80
C PRO A 92 19.81 8.01 -11.26
N LEU A 93 19.38 9.24 -11.53
CA LEU A 93 20.30 10.33 -11.79
C LEU A 93 20.89 10.79 -10.46
N PRO A 94 22.19 11.16 -10.41
CA PRO A 94 22.75 11.78 -9.23
C PRO A 94 21.95 13.04 -8.90
N PRO A 95 21.68 13.36 -7.62
CA PRO A 95 20.98 14.58 -7.28
C PRO A 95 21.74 15.78 -7.85
N LEU A 96 21.01 16.71 -8.47
CA LEU A 96 21.59 17.87 -9.11
C LEU A 96 22.02 18.90 -8.04
N PHE A 97 23.17 18.69 -7.40
CA PHE A 97 23.78 19.62 -6.44
C PHE A 97 24.67 20.66 -7.11
N GLN A 98 24.28 21.18 -8.28
CA GLN A 98 25.03 22.26 -8.93
C GLN A 98 24.65 23.60 -8.26
N PRO A 99 25.61 24.31 -7.63
CA PRO A 99 25.35 25.64 -7.09
C PRO A 99 24.87 26.59 -8.20
N GLY A 100 23.79 27.31 -7.96
CA GLY A 100 23.17 28.23 -8.93
C GLY A 100 21.84 27.75 -9.53
N GLY A 101 21.40 26.52 -9.21
CA GLY A 101 20.04 26.07 -9.52
C GLY A 101 18.99 26.62 -8.54
N LEU A 102 17.82 27.05 -9.04
CA LEU A 102 16.68 27.43 -8.21
C LEU A 102 15.79 26.21 -7.95
N ILE A 103 15.57 25.85 -6.69
CA ILE A 103 14.58 24.84 -6.29
C ILE A 103 13.29 25.58 -5.91
N TYR A 104 12.17 25.20 -6.53
CA TYR A 104 10.85 25.74 -6.23
C TYR A 104 9.95 24.63 -5.67
N GLU A 105 9.76 24.64 -4.36
CA GLU A 105 8.84 23.72 -3.70
C GLU A 105 7.40 24.17 -3.93
N LEU A 106 6.57 23.27 -4.45
CA LEU A 106 5.18 23.56 -4.78
C LEU A 106 4.26 22.38 -4.50
N ASN A 107 3.02 22.68 -4.10
CA ASN A 107 1.98 21.67 -4.03
C ASN A 107 1.40 21.43 -5.43
N VAL A 108 1.55 20.21 -5.95
CA VAL A 108 1.12 19.83 -7.31
C VAL A 108 -0.32 20.23 -7.60
N ARG A 109 -1.25 20.03 -6.66
CA ARG A 109 -2.67 20.35 -6.85
C ARG A 109 -2.91 21.86 -6.81
N SER A 110 -2.51 22.52 -5.72
CA SER A 110 -2.83 23.93 -5.51
C SER A 110 -2.12 24.87 -6.49
N PHE A 111 -1.00 24.43 -7.08
CA PHE A 111 -0.23 25.22 -8.03
C PHE A 111 -1.06 25.64 -9.26
N THR A 112 -1.91 24.77 -9.78
CA THR A 112 -2.72 25.05 -10.98
C THR A 112 -4.23 25.04 -10.75
N LYS A 113 -4.71 24.63 -9.57
CA LYS A 113 -6.17 24.47 -9.31
C LYS A 113 -7.02 25.72 -9.57
N LEU A 114 -6.47 26.93 -9.40
CA LEU A 114 -7.14 28.20 -9.63
C LEU A 114 -6.48 29.02 -10.75
N HIS A 115 -5.61 28.39 -11.55
CA HIS A 115 -5.04 29.06 -12.71
C HIS A 115 -6.17 29.31 -13.72
N PRO A 116 -6.26 30.52 -14.31
CA PRO A 116 -7.39 30.91 -15.17
C PRO A 116 -7.45 30.13 -16.50
N ASP A 117 -6.35 29.50 -16.91
CA ASP A 117 -6.24 28.58 -18.05
C ASP A 117 -6.08 27.12 -17.59
#